data_AF-A0A431HYK5-F1
#
_entry.id   AF-A0A431HYK5-F1
#
_cell.length_a   1.000
_cell.length_b   1.000
_cell.length_c   1.000
_cell.angle_alpha   90.00
_cell.angle_beta   90.00
_cell.angle_gamma   90.00
#
_symmetry.space_group_name_H-M   'P 1'
#
loop_
_entity.id
_entity.type
_entity.pdbx_description
1 polymer ?
#
loop_
_entity_poly.entity_id
_entity_poly.type
_entity_poly.pdbx_seq_one_letter_code
_entity_poly.pdbx_strand_id
1 'polypeptide(L)'
;CLPFLFQAVEIDGEHYWDGGYMGNPPIYPLIYGTDSRDVLIIRINPIEIAEVPRTAREIMDRVNTLSFNSSLMREMRAIGFVTRLIDEGALDPAQYKRLRIHSIDAEERMAQLGVSSKLNADWRWLCELRELGRQKAQQWLARHFGDVGVRSSTDVATMFL
;
A
#
# COMPACT_ATOMS: atom_id res chain seq x y z
N CYS A 1 6.79 13.51 7.16
CA CYS A 1 7.98 14.02 7.88
C CYS A 1 8.84 12.84 8.33
N LEU A 2 9.74 12.37 7.47
CA LEU A 2 10.59 11.22 7.79
C LEU A 2 11.52 11.56 8.98
N PRO A 3 11.51 10.79 10.08
CA PRO A 3 12.22 11.15 11.32
C PRO A 3 13.72 11.37 11.16
N PHE A 4 14.34 10.79 10.13
CA PHE A 4 15.77 10.91 9.85
C PHE A 4 16.13 12.10 8.95
N LEU A 5 15.13 12.78 8.36
CA LEU A 5 15.32 13.96 7.51
C LEU A 5 14.72 15.23 8.10
N PHE A 6 13.65 15.10 8.90
CA PHE A 6 12.88 16.23 9.40
C PHE A 6 12.61 16.10 10.90
N GLN A 7 12.66 17.22 11.59
CA GLN A 7 12.16 17.34 12.96
C GLN A 7 10.64 17.07 13.00
N ALA A 8 10.15 16.70 14.18
CA ALA A 8 8.71 16.57 14.38
C ALA A 8 8.03 17.93 14.14
N VAL A 9 6.85 17.91 13.54
CA VAL A 9 6.03 19.12 13.36
C VAL A 9 5.09 19.19 14.56
N GLU A 10 4.99 20.37 15.17
CA GLU A 10 4.04 20.62 16.26
C GLU A 10 2.70 21.09 15.71
N ILE A 11 1.61 20.46 16.14
CA ILE A 11 0.23 20.82 15.80
C ILE A 11 -0.58 20.70 17.09
N ASP A 12 -1.27 21.76 17.50
CA ASP A 12 -2.12 21.80 18.71
C ASP A 12 -1.42 21.30 20.00
N GLY A 13 -0.11 21.54 20.12
CA GLY A 13 0.70 21.14 21.28
C GLY A 13 1.23 19.71 21.25
N GLU A 14 0.95 18.95 20.19
CA GLU A 14 1.41 17.57 20.00
C GLU A 14 2.44 17.48 18.86
N HIS A 15 3.39 16.55 18.97
CA HIS A 15 4.49 16.38 18.02
C HIS A 15 4.26 15.21 17.06
N TYR A 16 4.31 15.50 15.76
CA TYR A 16 3.99 14.53 14.70
C TYR A 16 5.16 14.28 13.75
N TRP A 17 5.31 13.01 13.37
CA TRP A 17 6.13 12.55 12.25
C TRP A 17 5.26 11.93 11.17
N ASP A 18 5.92 11.36 10.16
CA ASP A 18 5.26 10.56 9.13
C ASP A 18 4.38 9.45 9.72
N GLY A 19 3.07 9.52 9.42
CA GLY A 19 2.09 8.55 9.90
C GLY A 19 2.29 7.15 9.35
N GLY A 20 3.09 6.98 8.29
CA GLY A 20 3.26 5.64 7.72
C GLY A 20 3.99 4.65 8.65
N TYR A 21 4.70 5.11 9.68
CA TYR A 21 5.24 4.23 10.73
C TYR A 21 4.15 3.64 11.64
N MET A 22 2.97 4.28 11.72
CA MET A 22 1.80 3.76 12.42
C MET A 22 0.91 2.90 11.51
N GLY A 23 0.84 3.24 10.22
CA GLY A 23 0.20 2.41 9.20
C GLY A 23 0.19 3.06 7.82
N ASN A 24 0.60 2.34 6.78
CA ASN A 24 0.61 2.83 5.41
C ASN A 24 0.21 1.78 4.35
N PRO A 25 -0.90 1.96 3.62
CA PRO A 25 -1.98 2.93 3.90
C PRO A 25 -2.78 2.50 5.15
N PRO A 26 -3.44 3.44 5.85
CA PRO A 26 -4.39 3.08 6.91
C PRO A 26 -5.69 2.56 6.27
N ILE A 27 -5.94 1.25 6.36
CA ILE A 27 -7.15 0.66 5.74
C ILE A 27 -8.31 0.66 6.73
N TYR A 28 -8.05 0.57 8.03
CA TYR A 28 -9.10 0.55 9.06
C TYR A 28 -10.18 1.63 8.89
N PRO A 29 -9.85 2.93 8.68
CA PRO A 29 -10.88 3.95 8.45
C PRO A 29 -11.71 3.72 7.19
N LEU A 30 -11.13 3.10 6.16
CA LEU A 30 -11.84 2.75 4.92
C LEU A 30 -12.77 1.54 5.08
N ILE A 31 -12.55 0.72 6.10
CA ILE A 31 -13.43 -0.43 6.39
C ILE A 31 -14.68 0.04 7.15
N TYR A 32 -14.48 0.88 8.16
CA TYR A 32 -15.52 1.23 9.12
C TYR A 32 -16.14 2.62 8.89
N GLY A 33 -15.45 3.52 8.19
CA GLY A 33 -15.88 4.91 7.95
C GLY A 33 -16.62 5.15 6.63
N THR A 34 -16.87 4.11 5.83
CA THR A 34 -17.60 4.23 4.55
C THR A 34 -18.44 2.99 4.27
N ASP A 35 -19.53 3.14 3.51
CA ASP A 35 -20.37 2.04 3.04
C ASP A 35 -19.76 1.28 1.86
N SER A 36 -18.69 1.82 1.25
CA SER A 36 -17.98 1.14 0.17
C SER A 36 -17.42 -0.19 0.65
N ARG A 37 -17.58 -1.23 -0.18
CA ARG A 37 -16.93 -2.53 0.00
C ARG A 37 -15.62 -2.63 -0.78
N ASP A 38 -15.38 -1.70 -1.68
CA ASP A 38 -14.25 -1.72 -2.60
C ASP A 38 -13.15 -0.77 -2.11
N VAL A 39 -11.93 -1.31 -2.01
CA VAL A 39 -10.73 -0.58 -1.58
C VAL A 39 -9.66 -0.73 -2.66
N LEU A 40 -9.24 0.41 -3.23
CA LEU A 40 -8.14 0.47 -4.20
C LEU A 40 -6.86 0.93 -3.50
N ILE A 41 -5.85 0.07 -3.53
CA ILE A 41 -4.54 0.29 -2.92
C ILE A 41 -3.54 0.65 -4.02
N ILE A 42 -2.91 1.82 -3.91
CA ILE A 42 -1.81 2.21 -4.80
C ILE A 42 -0.50 1.96 -4.06
N ARG A 43 0.28 0.98 -4.53
CA ARG A 43 1.57 0.63 -3.93
C ARG A 43 2.69 1.27 -4.73
N ILE A 44 3.45 2.13 -4.07
CA ILE A 44 4.63 2.79 -4.67
C ILE A 44 5.90 2.00 -4.34
N ASN A 45 6.00 1.47 -3.11
CA ASN A 45 7.14 0.64 -2.73
C ASN A 45 6.89 -0.81 -3.15
N PRO A 46 7.91 -1.48 -3.72
CA PRO A 46 7.85 -2.92 -3.97
C PRO A 46 7.73 -3.67 -2.64
N ILE A 47 7.04 -4.82 -2.67
CA ILE A 47 6.99 -5.74 -1.52
C ILE A 47 8.27 -6.59 -1.53
N GLU A 48 8.69 -7.02 -2.72
CA GLU A 48 9.88 -7.85 -2.89
C GLU A 48 11.04 -7.03 -3.45
N ILE A 49 12.14 -6.99 -2.70
CA ILE A 49 13.41 -6.44 -3.16
C ILE A 49 14.46 -7.54 -3.00
N ALA A 50 14.85 -8.15 -4.13
CA ALA A 50 15.77 -9.28 -4.16
C ALA A 50 17.21 -8.92 -3.74
N GLU A 51 17.62 -7.67 -3.97
CA GLU A 51 18.97 -7.23 -3.67
C GLU A 51 19.22 -7.09 -2.16
N VAL A 52 20.30 -7.69 -1.67
CA VAL A 52 20.69 -7.62 -0.26
C VAL A 52 21.32 -6.25 0.02
N PRO A 53 20.81 -5.45 0.99
CA PRO A 53 21.38 -4.16 1.32
C PRO A 53 22.80 -4.32 1.90
N ARG A 54 23.76 -3.53 1.42
CA ARG A 54 25.17 -3.56 1.84
C ARG A 54 25.64 -2.26 2.48
N THR A 55 24.97 -1.14 2.22
CA THR A 55 25.30 0.16 2.83
C THR A 55 24.33 0.52 3.95
N ALA A 56 24.77 1.36 4.90
CA ALA A 56 23.90 1.84 5.98
C ALA A 56 22.63 2.52 5.46
N ARG A 57 22.74 3.21 4.32
CA ARG A 57 21.61 3.86 3.64
C ARG A 57 20.62 2.84 3.08
N GLU A 58 21.10 1.78 2.44
CA GLU A 58 20.26 0.67 1.96
C GLU A 58 19.60 -0.10 3.09
N ILE A 59 20.32 -0.31 4.21
CA ILE A 59 19.78 -0.97 5.39
C ILE A 59 18.63 -0.15 5.99
N MET A 60 18.83 1.16 6.18
CA MET A 60 17.78 2.04 6.68
C MET A 60 16.58 2.11 5.74
N ASP A 61 16.81 2.15 4.43
CA ASP A 61 15.74 2.11 3.44
C ASP A 61 14.95 0.79 3.47
N ARG A 62 15.65 -0.33 3.67
CA ARG A 62 15.04 -1.65 3.84
C ARG A 62 14.18 -1.70 5.10
N VAL A 63 14.70 -1.21 6.23
CA VAL A 63 13.94 -1.13 7.50
C VAL A 63 12.67 -0.31 7.31
N ASN A 64 12.77 0.88 6.70
CA ASN A 64 11.60 1.71 6.41
C ASN A 64 10.58 0.98 5.52
N THR A 65 11.06 0.36 4.44
CA THR A 65 10.19 -0.40 3.51
C THR A 65 9.48 -1.55 4.22
N LEU A 66 10.17 -2.29 5.09
CA LEU A 66 9.58 -3.35 5.90
C LEU A 66 8.56 -2.81 6.91
N SER A 67 8.88 -1.72 7.60
CA SER A 67 7.96 -1.08 8.55
C SER A 67 6.65 -0.67 7.87
N PHE A 68 6.72 0.03 6.72
CA PHE A 68 5.53 0.43 5.97
C PHE A 68 4.71 -0.76 5.46
N ASN A 69 5.35 -1.82 4.96
CA ASN A 69 4.63 -3.00 4.46
C ASN A 69 4.04 -3.85 5.60
N SER A 70 4.69 -3.92 6.76
CA SER A 70 4.27 -4.80 7.87
C SER A 70 2.85 -4.51 8.38
N SER A 71 2.47 -3.23 8.46
CA SER A 71 1.13 -2.82 8.88
C SER A 71 0.08 -3.28 7.84
N LEU A 72 0.36 -3.03 6.56
CA LEU A 72 -0.51 -3.43 5.46
C LEU A 72 -0.70 -4.95 5.43
N MET A 73 0.38 -5.71 5.57
CA MET A 73 0.33 -7.18 5.62
C MET A 73 -0.59 -7.66 6.74
N ARG A 74 -0.45 -7.09 7.95
CA ARG A 74 -1.29 -7.45 9.10
C ARG A 74 -2.77 -7.15 8.84
N GLU A 75 -3.09 -5.99 8.29
CA GLU A 75 -4.46 -5.62 7.94
C GLU A 75 -5.03 -6.56 6.86
N MET A 76 -4.24 -6.89 5.83
CA MET A 76 -4.61 -7.84 4.79
C MET A 76 -4.93 -9.23 5.34
N ARG A 77 -4.16 -9.73 6.34
CA ARG A 77 -4.50 -11.03 6.97
C ARG A 77 -5.83 -11.00 7.70
N ALA A 78 -6.12 -9.90 8.40
CA ALA A 78 -7.40 -9.75 9.09
C ALA A 78 -8.57 -9.74 8.09
N ILE A 79 -8.40 -9.00 6.98
CA ILE A 79 -9.38 -8.97 5.89
C ILE A 79 -9.56 -10.35 5.27
N GLY A 80 -8.47 -11.05 4.94
CA GLY A 80 -8.50 -12.41 4.40
C GLY A 80 -9.19 -13.40 5.35
N PHE A 81 -8.94 -13.29 6.65
CA PHE A 81 -9.59 -14.11 7.66
C PHE A 81 -11.10 -13.88 7.73
N VAL A 82 -11.55 -12.63 7.80
CA VAL A 82 -13.00 -12.29 7.82
C VAL A 82 -13.68 -12.71 6.52
N THR A 83 -13.03 -12.47 5.38
CA THR A 83 -13.49 -12.86 4.04
C THR A 83 -13.75 -14.37 3.98
N ARG A 84 -12.80 -15.17 4.48
CA ARG A 84 -12.93 -16.64 4.56
C ARG A 84 -14.08 -17.07 5.47
N LEU A 85 -14.22 -16.46 6.65
CA LEU A 85 -15.33 -16.79 7.57
C LEU A 85 -16.72 -16.48 6.98
N ILE A 86 -16.82 -15.41 6.19
CA ILE A 86 -18.05 -15.09 5.45
C ILE A 86 -18.30 -16.15 4.37
N ASP A 87 -17.28 -16.53 3.60
CA ASP A 87 -17.41 -17.54 2.53
C ASP A 87 -17.77 -18.93 3.07
N GLU A 88 -17.30 -19.27 4.27
CA GLU A 88 -17.63 -20.51 4.98
C GLU A 88 -19.01 -20.46 5.67
N GLY A 89 -19.71 -19.32 5.63
CA GLY A 89 -21.02 -19.13 6.29
C GLY A 89 -20.95 -19.02 7.81
N ALA A 90 -19.75 -18.87 8.39
CA ALA A 90 -19.55 -18.69 9.83
C ALA A 90 -19.90 -17.26 10.31
N LEU A 91 -19.89 -16.28 9.41
CA LEU A 91 -20.29 -14.89 9.67
C LEU A 91 -21.40 -14.44 8.72
N ASP A 92 -22.33 -13.65 9.24
CA ASP A 92 -23.42 -13.06 8.48
C ASP A 92 -22.91 -11.92 7.56
N PRO A 93 -23.00 -12.03 6.22
CA PRO A 93 -22.57 -10.98 5.30
C PRO A 93 -23.39 -9.68 5.37
N ALA A 94 -24.53 -9.68 6.08
CA ALA A 94 -25.29 -8.46 6.38
C ALA A 94 -24.66 -7.66 7.54
N GLN A 95 -24.01 -8.33 8.48
CA GLN A 95 -23.37 -7.71 9.65
C GLN A 95 -21.87 -7.44 9.43
N TYR A 96 -21.20 -8.30 8.64
CA TYR A 96 -19.78 -8.19 8.36
C TYR A 96 -19.53 -7.84 6.90
N LYS A 97 -18.70 -6.82 6.65
CA LYS A 97 -18.37 -6.37 5.30
C LYS A 97 -17.37 -7.33 4.66
N ARG A 98 -17.80 -8.00 3.60
CA ARG A 98 -16.89 -8.62 2.63
C ARG A 98 -16.24 -7.53 1.79
N LEU A 99 -14.97 -7.25 2.06
CA LEU A 99 -14.20 -6.26 1.31
C LEU A 99 -13.68 -6.82 -0.01
N ARG A 100 -13.63 -5.97 -1.02
CA ARG A 100 -13.04 -6.23 -2.33
C ARG A 100 -11.78 -5.40 -2.46
N ILE A 101 -10.65 -6.09 -2.54
CA ILE A 101 -9.35 -5.46 -2.58
C ILE A 101 -8.87 -5.37 -4.02
N HIS A 102 -8.46 -4.16 -4.39
CA HIS A 102 -7.86 -3.86 -5.67
C HIS A 102 -6.49 -3.25 -5.45
N SER A 103 -5.56 -3.50 -6.36
CA SER A 103 -4.23 -2.92 -6.28
C SER A 103 -3.72 -2.44 -7.64
N ILE A 104 -3.05 -1.29 -7.60
CA ILE A 104 -2.20 -0.79 -8.68
C ILE A 104 -0.79 -0.66 -8.11
N ASP A 105 0.19 -1.17 -8.84
CA ASP A 105 1.60 -1.01 -8.51
C ASP A 105 2.44 -0.81 -9.78
N ALA A 106 3.71 -0.46 -9.54
CA ALA A 106 4.74 -0.41 -10.56
C ALA A 106 5.97 -1.22 -10.13
N GLU A 107 5.76 -2.37 -9.48
CA GLU A 107 6.78 -3.14 -8.75
C GLU A 107 8.03 -3.42 -9.59
N GLU A 108 7.86 -3.91 -10.83
CA GLU A 108 8.96 -4.18 -11.76
C GLU A 108 9.87 -2.95 -11.99
N ARG A 109 9.27 -1.77 -12.17
CA ARG A 109 10.03 -0.53 -12.42
C ARG A 109 10.59 0.05 -11.13
N MET A 110 9.83 -0.01 -10.04
CA MET A 110 10.22 0.55 -8.73
C MET A 110 11.33 -0.26 -8.07
N ALA A 111 11.35 -1.59 -8.24
CA ALA A 111 12.41 -2.45 -7.73
C ALA A 111 13.79 -2.15 -8.35
N GLN A 112 13.83 -1.56 -9.56
CA GLN A 112 15.07 -1.16 -10.22
C GLN A 112 15.59 0.21 -9.75
N LEU A 113 14.82 0.95 -8.95
CA LEU A 113 15.21 2.26 -8.47
C LEU A 113 15.92 2.14 -7.12
N GLY A 114 17.18 2.53 -7.09
CA GLY A 114 17.96 2.57 -5.85
C GLY A 114 17.49 3.66 -4.88
N VAL A 115 17.98 3.60 -3.64
CA VAL A 115 17.64 4.54 -2.56
C VAL A 115 17.94 6.00 -2.90
N SER A 116 18.88 6.26 -3.80
CA SER A 116 19.20 7.61 -4.28
C SER A 116 18.03 8.27 -5.02
N SER A 117 17.25 7.49 -5.77
CA SER A 117 16.10 7.97 -6.54
C SER A 117 15.01 8.60 -5.66
N LYS A 118 14.88 8.16 -4.41
CA LYS A 118 13.87 8.66 -3.45
C LYS A 118 14.08 10.12 -3.05
N LEU A 119 15.31 10.62 -3.21
CA LEU A 119 15.65 12.03 -2.96
C LEU A 119 15.75 12.85 -4.26
N ASN A 120 15.49 12.23 -5.41
CA ASN A 120 15.56 12.92 -6.69
C ASN A 120 14.30 13.76 -6.91
N ALA A 121 14.46 15.08 -6.90
CA ALA A 121 13.40 16.05 -7.14
C ALA A 121 13.50 16.72 -8.53
N ASP A 122 14.26 16.14 -9.46
CA ASP A 122 14.34 16.63 -10.85
C ASP A 122 12.96 16.61 -11.52
N TRP A 123 12.62 17.71 -12.22
CA TRP A 123 11.29 17.89 -12.80
C TRP A 123 10.96 16.85 -13.88
N ARG A 124 11.95 16.53 -14.72
CA ARG A 124 11.77 15.53 -15.77
C ARG A 124 11.53 14.16 -15.15
N TRP A 125 12.31 13.80 -14.14
CA TRP A 125 12.11 12.57 -13.37
C TRP A 125 10.71 12.47 -12.74
N LEU A 126 10.22 13.54 -12.11
CA LEU A 126 8.87 13.57 -11.54
C LEU A 126 7.78 13.40 -12.62
N CYS A 127 7.98 13.99 -13.79
CA CYS A 127 7.08 13.82 -14.93
C CYS A 127 7.08 12.39 -15.47
N GLU A 128 8.24 11.72 -15.50
CA GLU A 128 8.36 10.30 -15.87
C GLU A 128 7.62 9.40 -14.87
N LEU A 129 7.77 9.63 -13.56
CA LEU A 129 7.02 8.90 -12.52
C LEU A 129 5.51 9.13 -12.62
N ARG A 130 5.08 10.37 -12.89
CA ARG A 130 3.66 10.69 -13.10
C ARG A 130 3.08 9.92 -14.29
N GLU A 131 3.83 9.87 -15.38
CA GLU A 131 3.39 9.17 -16.59
C GLU A 131 3.34 7.65 -16.38
N LEU A 132 4.33 7.09 -15.68
CA LEU A 132 4.30 5.68 -15.26
C LEU A 132 3.04 5.35 -14.45
N GLY A 133 2.68 6.20 -13.49
CA GLY A 133 1.47 6.04 -12.68
C GLY A 133 0.19 6.04 -13.54
N ARG A 134 0.10 6.93 -14.52
CA ARG A 134 -1.03 6.96 -15.48
C ARG A 134 -1.11 5.70 -16.32
N GLN A 135 0.02 5.23 -16.85
CA GLN A 135 0.06 4.01 -17.64
C GLN A 135 -0.39 2.81 -16.83
N LYS A 136 0.08 2.66 -15.59
CA LYS A 136 -0.34 1.57 -14.69
C LYS A 136 -1.83 1.66 -14.33
N ALA A 137 -2.35 2.86 -14.08
CA ALA A 137 -3.77 3.06 -13.84
C ALA A 137 -4.62 2.72 -15.07
N GLN A 138 -4.22 3.14 -16.28
CA GLN A 138 -4.91 2.81 -17.53
C GLN A 138 -4.92 1.29 -17.79
N GLN A 139 -3.80 0.61 -17.56
CA GLN A 139 -3.72 -0.85 -17.68
C GLN A 139 -4.65 -1.54 -16.69
N TRP A 140 -4.70 -1.06 -15.45
CA TRP A 140 -5.61 -1.61 -14.44
C TRP A 140 -7.07 -1.36 -14.82
N LEU A 141 -7.43 -0.16 -15.26
CA LEU A 141 -8.79 0.16 -15.71
C LEU A 141 -9.23 -0.76 -16.86
N ALA A 142 -8.36 -0.96 -17.86
CA ALA A 142 -8.67 -1.83 -18.99
C ALA A 142 -8.90 -3.30 -18.59
N ARG A 143 -8.27 -3.77 -17.51
CA ARG A 143 -8.34 -5.16 -17.06
C ARG A 143 -9.40 -5.41 -15.98
N HIS A 144 -9.58 -4.45 -15.07
CA HIS A 144 -10.25 -4.67 -13.78
C HIS A 144 -11.33 -3.66 -13.45
N PHE A 145 -11.60 -2.65 -14.30
CA PHE A 145 -12.67 -1.70 -14.01
C PHE A 145 -14.03 -2.38 -13.86
N GLY A 146 -14.29 -3.44 -14.64
CA GLY A 146 -15.51 -4.25 -14.52
C GLY A 146 -15.57 -5.15 -13.27
N ASP A 147 -14.45 -5.34 -12.56
CA ASP A 147 -14.42 -6.10 -11.31
C ASP A 147 -14.88 -5.25 -10.10
N VAL A 148 -14.83 -3.91 -10.22
CA VAL A 148 -15.24 -2.99 -9.13
C VAL A 148 -16.72 -3.17 -8.80
N GLY A 149 -17.01 -3.34 -7.51
CA GLY A 149 -18.36 -3.63 -7.02
C GLY A 149 -18.77 -5.10 -7.19
N VAL A 150 -17.96 -5.92 -7.86
CA VAL A 150 -18.24 -7.33 -8.15
C VAL A 150 -17.32 -8.23 -7.33
N ARG A 151 -15.99 -8.12 -7.53
CA ARG A 151 -14.96 -8.97 -6.90
C ARG A 151 -13.62 -8.23 -6.77
N SER A 152 -12.75 -8.73 -5.90
CA SER A 152 -11.37 -8.24 -5.81
C SER A 152 -10.61 -8.42 -7.14
N SER A 153 -9.80 -7.43 -7.54
CA SER A 153 -8.84 -7.61 -8.63
C SER A 153 -7.52 -8.24 -8.14
N THR A 154 -7.32 -8.29 -6.82
CA THR A 154 -6.10 -8.77 -6.18
C THR A 154 -6.44 -9.94 -5.28
N ASP A 155 -5.71 -11.04 -5.42
CA ASP A 155 -5.77 -12.14 -4.47
C ASP A 155 -4.96 -11.77 -3.23
N VAL A 156 -5.67 -11.46 -2.14
CA VAL A 156 -5.06 -11.05 -0.88
C VAL A 156 -4.19 -12.16 -0.29
N ALA A 157 -4.54 -13.43 -0.50
CA ALA A 157 -3.77 -14.54 0.03
C ALA A 157 -2.44 -14.66 -0.70
N THR A 158 -2.47 -14.78 -2.03
CA THR A 158 -1.23 -14.91 -2.82
C THR A 158 -0.33 -13.68 -2.70
N MET A 159 -0.90 -12.49 -2.49
CA MET A 159 -0.15 -11.23 -2.49
C MET A 159 0.41 -10.85 -1.10
N PHE A 160 -0.28 -11.21 0.00
CA PHE A 160 0.03 -10.70 1.35
C PHE A 160 0.11 -11.78 2.45
N LEU A 161 -0.16 -13.05 2.15
CA LEU A 161 -0.10 -14.18 3.11
C LEU A 161 1.02 -15.16 2.76
#